data_AF-A0A535AXP9-F1
#
_entry.id   AF-A0A535AXP9-F1
#
_cell.length_a   1.000
_cell.length_b   1.000
_cell.length_c   1.000
_cell.angle_alpha   90.00
_cell.angle_beta   90.00
_cell.angle_gamma   90.00
#
_symmetry.space_group_name_H-M   'P 1'
#
loop_
_entity.id
_entity.type
_entity.pdbx_description
1 polymer ?
#
loop_
_entity_poly.entity_id
_entity_poly.type
_entity_poly.pdbx_seq_one_letter_code
_entity_poly.pdbx_strand_id
1 'polypeptide(L)' 'MSGRSCFQGSRASVQGNHAFRRASGIAYLREGGQAEDLRVLMGWRSPEMVRRYVQAAEVERATAAHKKFSPVEGLQL' A
#
# COMPACT_ATOMS: atom_id res chain seq x y z
N MET A 1 -17.79 32.72 3.75
CA MET A 1 -17.96 31.26 3.58
C MET A 1 -17.06 30.85 2.41
N SER A 2 -15.73 30.76 2.59
CA SER A 2 -14.95 29.57 3.04
C SER A 2 -15.44 28.28 2.38
N GLY A 3 -14.69 27.53 1.58
CA GLY A 3 -13.30 27.66 1.16
C GLY A 3 -13.07 26.73 -0.04
N ARG A 4 -12.47 27.27 -1.11
CA ARG A 4 -12.00 26.49 -2.26
C ARG A 4 -10.71 25.81 -1.82
N SER A 5 -10.74 24.49 -1.64
CA SER A 5 -9.51 23.72 -1.44
C SER A 5 -8.68 23.79 -2.72
N CYS A 6 -7.72 24.70 -2.74
CA CYS A 6 -6.65 24.72 -3.72
C CYS A 6 -5.87 23.41 -3.57
N PHE A 7 -6.04 22.50 -4.52
CA PHE A 7 -5.23 21.31 -4.64
C PHE A 7 -3.78 21.77 -4.87
N GLN A 8 -3.00 21.85 -3.78
CA GLN A 8 -1.59 22.24 -3.83
C GLN A 8 -0.83 21.15 -4.56
N GLY A 9 -0.50 21.40 -5.82
CA GLY A 9 0.39 20.57 -6.62
C GLY A 9 1.80 20.63 -6.07
N SER A 10 2.09 19.81 -5.07
CA SER A 10 3.45 19.51 -4.67
C SER A 10 4.12 18.78 -5.84
N ARG A 11 5.19 19.36 -6.37
CA ARG A 11 6.13 18.68 -7.26
C ARG A 11 6.81 17.56 -6.46
N ALA A 12 6.10 16.46 -6.27
CA ALA A 12 6.73 15.21 -5.88
C ALA A 12 7.73 14.90 -6.98
N SER A 13 9.02 14.90 -6.64
CA SER A 13 10.03 14.28 -7.49
C SER A 13 9.47 12.92 -7.87
N VAL A 14 9.24 12.69 -9.17
CA VAL A 14 8.73 11.41 -9.65
C VAL A 14 9.81 10.41 -9.27
N GLN A 15 9.64 9.74 -8.12
CA GLN A 15 10.50 8.67 -7.67
C GLN A 15 10.29 7.56 -8.71
N GLY A 16 11.10 7.65 -9.77
CA GLY A 16 10.82 7.05 -11.07
C GLY A 16 10.58 5.56 -10.94
N ASN A 17 9.60 5.03 -11.68
CA ASN A 17 9.22 3.62 -11.86
C ASN A 17 9.13 2.74 -10.59
N HIS A 18 10.16 2.67 -9.76
CA HIS A 18 10.23 1.99 -8.48
C HIS A 18 9.17 2.44 -7.47
N ALA A 19 8.98 3.75 -7.23
CA ALA A 19 7.96 4.19 -6.26
C ALA A 19 6.55 3.92 -6.77
N PHE A 20 6.32 4.07 -8.08
CA PHE A 20 5.07 3.64 -8.70
C PHE A 20 4.82 2.14 -8.51
N ARG A 21 5.82 1.29 -8.80
CA ARG A 21 5.74 -0.17 -8.61
C ARG A 21 5.47 -0.54 -7.15
N ARG A 22 6.09 0.17 -6.20
CA ARG A 22 5.82 0.00 -4.77
C ARG A 22 4.38 0.37 -4.42
N ALA A 23 3.94 1.58 -4.77
CA ALA A 23 2.63 2.10 -4.40
C ALA A 23 1.49 1.28 -5.02
N SER A 24 1.59 0.98 -6.32
CA SER A 24 0.63 0.13 -7.04
C SER A 24 0.57 -1.30 -6.47
N GLY A 25 1.73 -1.92 -6.20
CA GLY A 25 1.78 -3.26 -5.61
C GLY A 25 1.14 -3.31 -4.22
N ILE A 26 1.45 -2.34 -3.36
CA ILE A 26 0.86 -2.26 -2.02
C ILE A 26 -0.66 -2.03 -2.12
N ALA A 27 -1.12 -1.12 -2.98
CA ALA A 27 -2.55 -0.83 -3.15
C ALA A 27 -3.33 -2.08 -3.61
N TYR A 28 -2.85 -2.76 -4.65
CA TYR A 28 -3.49 -3.96 -5.19
C TYR A 28 -3.60 -5.10 -4.15
N LEU A 29 -2.54 -5.30 -3.36
CA LEU A 29 -2.52 -6.34 -2.31
C LEU A 29 -3.36 -5.97 -1.08
N ARG A 30 -3.60 -4.69 -0.84
CA ARG A 30 -4.52 -4.20 0.20
C ARG A 30 -5.98 -4.44 -0.18
N GLU A 31 -6.30 -4.39 -1.47
CA GLU A 31 -7.63 -4.72 -2.00
C GLU A 31 -7.90 -6.24 -2.05
N GLY A 32 -6.91 -7.07 -1.71
CA GLY A 32 -7.05 -8.53 -1.70
C GLY A 32 -6.66 -9.21 -3.02
N GLY A 33 -6.01 -8.49 -3.92
CA GLY A 33 -5.47 -9.05 -5.15
C GLY A 33 -4.37 -10.10 -4.89
N GLN A 34 -4.24 -11.06 -5.80
CA GLN A 34 -3.27 -12.15 -5.67
C GLN A 34 -1.89 -11.74 -6.20
N ALA A 35 -0.83 -12.20 -5.53
CA ALA A 35 0.55 -11.87 -5.89
C ALA A 35 0.92 -12.30 -7.34
N GLU A 36 0.41 -13.45 -7.78
CA GLU A 36 0.55 -13.96 -9.14
C GLU A 36 -0.06 -13.04 -10.20
N ASP A 37 -1.26 -12.52 -9.94
CA ASP A 37 -1.96 -11.61 -10.85
C ASP A 37 -1.24 -10.27 -10.95
N LEU A 38 -0.71 -9.77 -9.83
CA LEU A 38 0.09 -8.55 -9.79
C LEU A 38 1.33 -8.65 -10.70
N ARG A 39 1.95 -9.84 -10.79
CA ARG A 39 3.10 -10.09 -11.67
C ARG A 39 2.74 -9.90 -13.13
N VAL A 40 1.59 -10.43 -13.55
CA VAL A 40 1.08 -10.36 -14.93
C VAL A 40 0.65 -8.93 -15.25
N LEU A 41 -0.17 -8.33 -14.38
CA LEU A 41 -0.73 -6.98 -14.56
C LEU A 41 0.36 -5.90 -14.63
N MET A 42 1.41 -6.04 -13.82
CA MET A 42 2.48 -5.04 -13.73
C MET A 42 3.72 -5.38 -14.58
N GLY A 43 3.71 -6.53 -15.27
CA GLY A 43 4.82 -7.01 -16.09
C GLY A 43 6.12 -7.23 -15.29
N TRP A 44 6.03 -7.68 -14.04
CA TRP A 44 7.21 -7.91 -13.21
C TRP A 44 7.86 -9.23 -13.60
N ARG A 45 9.10 -9.17 -14.10
CA ARG A 45 9.85 -10.37 -14.49
C ARG A 45 10.40 -11.14 -13.28
N SER A 46 10.74 -10.45 -12.19
CA SER A 46 11.28 -11.10 -11.00
C SER A 46 10.18 -11.38 -9.96
N PRO A 47 10.02 -12.65 -9.53
CA PRO A 47 9.12 -13.00 -8.42
C PRO A 47 9.59 -12.42 -7.08
N GLU A 48 10.86 -12.04 -6.95
CA GLU A 48 11.40 -11.45 -5.71
C GLU A 48 10.85 -10.05 -5.48
N MET A 49 10.61 -9.29 -6.55
CA MET A 49 9.97 -7.97 -6.46
C MET A 49 8.54 -8.08 -5.95
N VAL A 50 7.81 -9.12 -6.36
CA VAL A 50 6.47 -9.42 -5.83
C VAL A 50 6.56 -9.73 -4.34
N ARG A 51 7.41 -10.68 -3.95
CA ARG A 51 7.58 -11.10 -2.55
C ARG A 51 7.93 -9.94 -1.62
N ARG A 52 8.84 -9.05 -2.04
CA ARG A 52 9.26 -7.88 -1.25
C ARG A 52 8.08 -6.97 -0.88
N TYR A 53 7.16 -6.72 -1.82
CA TYR A 53 6.02 -5.85 -1.56
C TYR A 53 4.83 -6.59 -0.94
N VAL A 54 4.69 -7.90 -1.20
CA VAL A 54 3.73 -8.76 -0.50
C VAL A 54 3.99 -8.78 0.99
N GLN A 55 5.23 -9.04 1.40
CA GLN A 55 5.59 -9.05 2.81
C GLN A 55 5.32 -7.70 3.49
N ALA A 56 5.61 -6.59 2.82
CA ALA A 56 5.30 -5.26 3.34
C ALA A 56 3.79 -5.04 3.51
N ALA A 57 2.98 -5.40 2.50
CA ALA A 57 1.52 -5.28 2.56
C ALA A 57 0.88 -6.23 3.60
N GLU A 58 1.46 -7.42 3.79
CA GLU A 58 1.03 -8.39 4.80
C GLU A 58 1.30 -7.89 6.21
N VAL A 59 2.47 -7.30 6.46
CA VAL A 59 2.79 -6.68 7.76
C VAL A 59 1.83 -5.51 8.04
N GLU A 60 1.55 -4.66 7.04
CA GLU A 60 0.55 -3.60 7.17
C GLU A 60 -0.85 -4.17 7.48
N ARG A 61 -1.30 -5.20 6.76
CA ARG A 61 -2.59 -5.87 7.00
C ARG A 61 -2.66 -6.51 8.38
N ALA A 62 -1.61 -7.23 8.78
CA ALA A 62 -1.53 -7.87 10.09
C ALA A 62 -1.57 -6.83 11.23
N THR A 63 -0.85 -5.72 11.06
CA THR A 63 -0.85 -4.61 12.03
C THR A 63 -2.22 -3.94 12.10
N ALA A 64 -2.84 -3.65 10.96
CA ALA A 64 -4.17 -3.05 10.90
C ALA A 64 -5.25 -3.98 11.50
N ALA A 65 -5.18 -5.28 11.20
CA ALA A 65 -6.05 -6.29 11.79
C ALA A 65 -5.82 -6.39 13.30
N HIS A 66 -4.56 -6.45 13.75
CA HIS A 66 -4.22 -6.46 15.17
C HIS A 66 -4.78 -5.23 15.89
N LYS A 67 -4.63 -4.02 15.34
CA LYS A 67 -5.25 -2.81 15.91
C LYS A 67 -6.77 -2.90 15.99
N LYS A 68 -7.42 -3.46 14.96
CA LYS A 68 -8.89 -3.61 14.93
C LYS A 68 -9.40 -4.62 15.95
N PHE A 69 -8.69 -5.72 16.16
CA PHE A 69 -9.14 -6.85 16.98
C PHE A 69 -8.48 -6.91 18.35
N SER A 70 -7.48 -6.07 18.62
CA SER A 70 -6.83 -6.02 19.93
C SER A 70 -7.79 -5.43 20.96
N PRO A 71 -8.11 -6.16 22.04
CA PRO A 71 -8.95 -5.65 23.11
C PRO A 71 -8.30 -4.47 23.85
N VAL A 72 -6.98 -4.31 23.76
CA VAL A 72 -6.22 -3.23 24.42
C VAL A 72 -6.44 -1.87 23.75
N GLU A 73 -6.63 -1.80 22.42
CA GLU A 73 -6.85 -0.52 21.72
C GLU A 73 -8.24 0.09 22.04
N GLY A 74 -9.19 -0.72 22.53
CA GLY A 74 -10.50 -0.25 23.00
C GLY A 74 -10.50 0.21 24.47
N LEU A 75 -9.44 -0.06 25.22
CA LEU A 75 -9.26 0.43 26.58
C LEU A 75 -8.66 1.84 26.54
N GLN A 76 -9.53 2.84 26.41
CA GLN A 76 -9.19 4.23 26.72
C GLN A 76 -8.93 4.33 28.24
N LEU A 77 -7.67 4.13 28.65
CA LEU A 77 -7.19 4.51 29.99
C LEU A 77 -6.72 5.95 29.99
#